data_AF-A0A6A5X3Q0-F1
#
_entry.id   AF-A0A6A5X3Q0-F1
#
_cell.length_a   1.000
_cell.length_b   1.000
_cell.length_c   1.000
_cell.angle_alpha   90.00
_cell.angle_beta   90.00
_cell.angle_gamma   90.00
#
_symmetry.space_group_name_H-M   'P 1'
#
loop_
_entity.id
_entity.type
_entity.pdbx_description
1 polymer ?
#
loop_
_entity_poly.entity_id
_entity_poly.type
_entity_poly.pdbx_seq_one_letter_code
_entity_poly.pdbx_strand_id
1 'polypeptide(L)'
;MGCGSSKEAGNTQPTRLHKHPDQGTGQQQQYQAQSQQPPQPPQPPQAQVPQASQATGYPVQSHPGSWPRVITLGTIPVTVYVYPHTLGSGQEQRSCWSYISQGLESASQPDIVFTIARRANEHIEAYPEAPFEWIKTVYAIANGGIHLQTGQLVELVFDRDAAFLKINQIMVEQNAQSWQCMSRFGSLCHGIPLSSSIFDLPAGVIPPAAHHVIALTPEETVVANQFGVTRVVGHLGLSVRWFPYPPWIDIDRGDVTNMADQAGSVRIGVPIARMYGLNAMFEEDDIILTIPPNEELRKVFREYVGNLSPEAAAGFESFMVEGADSGLLWKKGQKDRMGYASHCNTMKRLNLGFLMFAPQQEDDSCIMVEDGYGILIRDTTWELIREAIRNTQDIIVPLKNDKRFLVQWSRAVYHNPMDGGSYTASWRTYNSSAPARPSETHVNMKQIVFLVEPPNGAISASEMSEYIKAILNIVEEQTPVQPLPAPPGFNHPGRQAIIEFQLPKCEGWLKMTAYPCLDGIDVQSITQRVAALPAPETRSVAKLQLYLDLWGYQGPAAQFS
;
A
#
# COMPACT_ATOMS: atom_id res chain seq x y z
N MET A 1 37.58 -18.23 50.72
CA MET A 1 38.72 -18.27 49.77
C MET A 1 38.42 -17.21 48.71
N GLY A 2 38.93 -15.98 48.72
CA GLY A 2 40.19 -15.47 49.23
C GLY A 2 41.13 -15.17 48.08
N CYS A 3 40.92 -14.06 47.36
CA CYS A 3 41.98 -13.26 46.71
C CYS A 3 41.39 -11.96 46.16
N GLY A 4 41.75 -10.85 46.79
CA GLY A 4 41.70 -9.53 46.19
C GLY A 4 43.13 -9.06 45.90
N SER A 5 43.28 -8.11 44.98
CA SER A 5 44.17 -6.97 45.16
C SER A 5 43.85 -5.89 44.13
N SER A 6 43.92 -4.68 44.62
CA SER A 6 43.53 -3.37 44.10
C SER A 6 44.69 -2.63 43.42
N LYS A 7 44.34 -1.41 42.93
CA LYS A 7 45.17 -0.21 42.62
C LYS A 7 45.51 -0.03 41.13
N GLU A 8 45.50 1.17 40.53
CA GLU A 8 45.30 2.56 40.97
C GLU A 8 44.98 3.41 39.70
N ALA A 9 43.97 4.27 39.75
CA ALA A 9 44.06 5.74 39.68
C ALA A 9 44.74 6.37 38.43
N GLY A 10 43.91 6.96 37.56
CA GLY A 10 44.31 7.86 36.47
C GLY A 10 43.34 9.03 36.37
N ASN A 11 43.83 10.20 36.76
CA ASN A 11 43.17 11.50 36.89
C ASN A 11 42.88 12.12 35.50
N THR A 12 41.65 12.55 35.21
CA THR A 12 41.39 13.56 34.17
C THR A 12 40.31 14.53 34.63
N GLN A 13 40.74 15.78 34.84
CA GLN A 13 39.92 16.95 35.18
C GLN A 13 39.02 17.40 34.00
N PRO A 14 37.94 18.15 34.30
CA PRO A 14 36.97 18.61 33.32
C PRO A 14 37.44 19.88 32.59
N THR A 15 37.28 19.88 31.27
CA THR A 15 37.58 21.02 30.40
C THR A 15 36.55 22.14 30.61
N ARG A 16 37.08 23.35 30.78
CA ARG A 16 36.39 24.61 31.07
C ARG A 16 35.38 25.00 29.98
N LEU A 17 34.22 25.47 30.44
CA LEU A 17 33.31 26.34 29.69
C LEU A 17 34.05 27.60 29.21
N HIS A 18 34.02 27.86 27.91
CA HIS A 18 34.29 29.18 27.36
C HIS A 18 33.03 30.05 27.47
N LYS A 19 33.12 31.09 28.30
CA LYS A 19 32.28 32.29 28.24
C LYS A 19 32.69 33.10 27.01
N HIS A 20 31.73 33.52 26.20
CA HIS A 20 31.87 34.68 25.31
C HIS A 20 30.85 35.75 25.69
N PRO A 21 31.14 37.04 25.40
CA PRO A 21 30.63 38.18 26.16
C PRO A 21 29.36 38.79 25.57
N ASP A 22 28.64 39.45 26.47
CA ASP A 22 27.56 40.37 26.16
C ASP A 22 28.03 41.66 25.47
N GLN A 23 27.05 42.27 24.80
CA GLN A 23 26.87 43.66 24.38
C GLN A 23 27.26 44.04 22.94
N GLY A 24 26.20 44.28 22.16
CA GLY A 24 26.22 45.08 20.94
C GLY A 24 24.79 45.57 20.64
N THR A 25 24.46 46.76 21.14
CA THR A 25 23.25 47.53 20.83
C THR A 25 23.08 47.74 19.33
N GLY A 26 21.98 47.24 18.75
CA GLY A 26 21.61 47.44 17.35
C GLY A 26 20.24 48.10 17.23
N GLN A 27 20.22 49.25 16.58
CA GLN A 27 19.06 50.12 16.32
C GLN A 27 17.93 49.40 15.56
N GLN A 28 16.69 49.60 16.00
CA GLN A 28 15.50 49.30 15.21
C GLN A 28 15.38 50.28 14.04
N GLN A 29 15.66 49.83 12.81
CA GLN A 29 15.21 50.51 11.59
C GLN A 29 13.82 50.00 11.23
N GLN A 30 12.83 50.91 11.30
CA GLN A 30 11.51 50.73 10.71
C GLN A 30 11.65 50.62 9.18
N TYR A 31 11.37 49.45 8.63
CA TYR A 31 11.08 49.30 7.21
C TYR A 31 9.59 49.56 6.97
N GLN A 32 9.28 50.69 6.33
CA GLN A 32 7.99 50.91 5.69
C GLN A 32 7.93 50.09 4.40
N ALA A 33 7.04 49.10 4.37
CA ALA A 33 6.72 48.37 3.15
C ALA A 33 5.77 49.21 2.29
N GLN A 34 6.29 49.75 1.18
CA GLN A 34 5.46 50.24 0.07
C GLN A 34 5.10 49.05 -0.82
N SER A 35 3.80 48.76 -0.89
CA SER A 35 3.19 47.79 -1.79
C SER A 35 3.20 48.34 -3.23
N GLN A 36 4.08 47.80 -4.07
CA GLN A 36 3.94 47.88 -5.53
C GLN A 36 3.66 46.47 -6.06
N GLN A 37 2.52 46.29 -6.72
CA GLN A 37 2.19 45.06 -7.42
C GLN A 37 3.13 44.89 -8.63
N PRO A 38 3.71 43.70 -8.84
CA PRO A 38 4.45 43.41 -10.06
C PRO A 38 3.49 43.32 -11.26
N PRO A 39 3.92 43.73 -12.47
CA PRO A 39 3.11 43.65 -13.68
C PRO A 39 2.84 42.19 -14.06
N GLN A 40 1.60 41.90 -14.46
CA GLN A 40 1.22 40.59 -14.98
C GLN A 40 1.98 40.25 -16.27
N PRO A 41 2.49 39.01 -16.41
CA PRO A 41 3.06 38.55 -17.67
C PRO A 41 1.95 38.34 -18.74
N PRO A 42 2.28 38.50 -20.03
CA PRO A 42 1.32 38.34 -21.12
C PRO A 42 0.84 36.89 -21.22
N GLN A 43 -0.46 36.72 -21.41
CA GLN A 43 -1.08 35.41 -21.64
C GLN A 43 -0.59 34.79 -22.96
N PRO A 44 -0.26 33.49 -22.99
CA PRO A 44 0.05 32.80 -24.23
C PRO A 44 -1.22 32.58 -25.08
N PRO A 45 -1.10 32.54 -26.42
CA PRO A 45 -2.23 32.32 -27.32
C PRO A 45 -2.83 30.93 -27.13
N GLN A 46 -4.16 30.86 -27.05
CA GLN A 46 -4.92 29.62 -26.98
C GLN A 46 -4.70 28.79 -28.25
N ALA A 47 -4.07 27.62 -28.10
CA ALA A 47 -4.00 26.62 -29.15
C ALA A 47 -5.37 25.95 -29.33
N GLN A 48 -5.89 25.96 -30.56
CA GLN A 48 -7.10 25.24 -30.94
C GLN A 48 -6.82 23.73 -30.90
N VAL A 49 -7.64 23.00 -30.14
CA VAL A 49 -7.63 21.54 -30.05
C VAL A 49 -8.19 20.96 -31.36
N PRO A 50 -7.48 20.06 -32.07
CA PRO A 50 -8.03 19.37 -33.24
C PRO A 50 -9.14 18.40 -32.82
N GLN A 51 -10.27 18.44 -33.54
CA GLN A 51 -11.36 17.48 -33.39
C GLN A 51 -10.89 16.06 -33.77
N ALA A 52 -11.01 15.12 -32.82
CA ALA A 52 -10.73 13.71 -33.05
C ALA A 52 -11.81 13.08 -33.94
N SER A 53 -11.38 12.52 -35.07
CA SER A 53 -12.21 11.71 -35.95
C SER A 53 -12.39 10.31 -35.38
N GLN A 54 -13.61 9.79 -35.48
CA GLN A 54 -14.04 8.48 -34.99
C GLN A 54 -13.28 7.34 -35.67
N ALA A 55 -12.75 6.39 -34.89
CA ALA A 55 -12.12 5.16 -35.38
C ALA A 55 -12.92 3.94 -34.93
N THR A 56 -13.24 3.08 -35.89
CA THR A 56 -14.02 1.85 -35.78
C THR A 56 -13.20 0.69 -35.19
N GLY A 57 -13.89 -0.20 -34.45
CA GLY A 57 -13.31 -1.27 -33.66
C GLY A 57 -12.67 -2.41 -34.45
N TYR A 58 -11.40 -2.65 -34.13
CA TYR A 58 -10.66 -3.88 -34.35
C TYR A 58 -9.93 -4.23 -33.04
N PRO A 59 -9.56 -5.49 -32.77
CA PRO A 59 -8.71 -5.83 -31.63
C PRO A 59 -7.47 -4.94 -31.66
N VAL A 60 -7.25 -4.15 -30.60
CA VAL A 60 -6.11 -3.24 -30.48
C VAL A 60 -4.85 -4.07 -30.25
N GLN A 61 -4.39 -4.75 -31.29
CA GLN A 61 -2.98 -5.00 -31.44
C GLN A 61 -2.35 -3.63 -31.64
N SER A 62 -1.70 -3.13 -30.58
CA SER A 62 -0.90 -1.91 -30.65
C SER A 62 -0.05 -1.95 -31.92
N HIS A 63 -0.19 -0.95 -32.79
CA HIS A 63 0.63 -0.89 -33.99
C HIS A 63 2.11 -0.80 -33.56
N PRO A 64 3.07 -1.36 -34.30
CA PRO A 64 4.48 -1.14 -34.03
C PRO A 64 4.76 0.38 -33.85
N GLY A 65 5.23 0.78 -32.67
CA GLY A 65 5.48 2.18 -32.32
C GLY A 65 4.39 2.94 -31.54
N SER A 66 3.21 2.36 -31.28
CA SER A 66 2.19 2.99 -30.43
C SER A 66 2.33 2.57 -28.96
N TRP A 67 2.34 3.53 -28.04
CA TRP A 67 2.45 3.32 -26.59
C TRP A 67 1.23 3.86 -25.83
N PRO A 68 0.82 3.24 -24.70
CA PRO A 68 1.40 2.03 -24.09
C PRO A 68 1.20 0.78 -24.93
N ARG A 69 2.05 -0.24 -24.73
CA ARG A 69 1.74 -1.58 -25.20
C ARG A 69 0.68 -2.18 -24.30
N VAL A 70 -0.37 -2.74 -24.90
CA VAL A 70 -1.47 -3.37 -24.18
C VAL A 70 -1.36 -4.87 -24.41
N ILE A 71 -1.16 -5.63 -23.33
CA ILE A 71 -0.89 -7.07 -23.38
C ILE A 71 -1.92 -7.78 -22.52
N THR A 72 -2.78 -8.59 -23.15
CA THR A 72 -3.68 -9.49 -22.43
C THR A 72 -2.95 -10.77 -22.07
N LEU A 73 -2.99 -11.19 -20.80
CA LEU A 73 -2.21 -12.32 -20.30
C LEU A 73 -2.90 -13.67 -20.59
N GLY A 74 -3.09 -14.00 -21.87
CA GLY A 74 -3.68 -15.28 -22.27
C GLY A 74 -5.12 -15.42 -21.81
N THR A 75 -5.42 -16.48 -21.03
CA THR A 75 -6.78 -16.81 -20.57
C THR A 75 -7.16 -16.17 -19.25
N ILE A 76 -6.25 -15.49 -18.55
CA ILE A 76 -6.59 -14.82 -17.29
C ILE A 76 -7.17 -13.41 -17.56
N PRO A 77 -8.14 -12.95 -16.74
CA PRO A 77 -8.79 -11.64 -16.89
C PRO A 77 -7.90 -10.48 -16.44
N VAL A 78 -6.64 -10.46 -16.88
CA VAL A 78 -5.65 -9.44 -16.51
C VAL A 78 -5.02 -8.88 -17.78
N THR A 79 -5.02 -7.55 -17.88
CA THR A 79 -4.34 -6.79 -18.92
C THR A 79 -3.15 -6.07 -18.31
N VAL A 80 -2.03 -6.02 -19.02
CA VAL A 80 -0.82 -5.30 -18.60
C VAL A 80 -0.52 -4.20 -19.61
N TYR A 81 -0.35 -2.99 -19.10
CA TYR A 81 0.08 -1.84 -19.87
C TYR A 81 1.57 -1.63 -19.66
N VAL A 82 2.35 -1.62 -20.74
CA VAL A 82 3.78 -1.34 -20.70
C VAL A 82 4.03 0.08 -21.17
N TYR A 83 4.64 0.88 -20.30
CA TYR A 83 4.99 2.27 -20.54
C TYR A 83 6.51 2.45 -20.52
N PRO A 84 7.13 2.86 -21.64
CA PRO A 84 8.48 3.36 -21.64
C PRO A 84 8.45 4.82 -21.20
N HIS A 85 9.29 5.15 -20.25
CA HIS A 85 9.41 6.53 -19.76
C HIS A 85 10.81 6.77 -19.20
N THR A 86 11.02 7.96 -18.67
CA THR A 86 12.28 8.32 -18.01
C THR A 86 11.96 8.75 -16.58
N LEU A 87 12.69 8.21 -15.61
CA LEU A 87 12.63 8.63 -14.21
C LEU A 87 13.86 9.48 -13.90
N GLY A 88 13.69 10.56 -13.15
CA GLY A 88 14.76 11.48 -12.79
C GLY A 88 14.92 11.62 -11.29
N SER A 89 16.15 11.45 -10.77
CA SER A 89 16.55 11.89 -9.43
C SER A 89 17.63 12.94 -9.54
N GLY A 90 17.30 14.21 -9.25
CA GLY A 90 18.26 15.30 -9.38
C GLY A 90 18.80 15.43 -10.82
N GLN A 91 20.06 15.04 -11.02
CA GLN A 91 20.75 15.12 -12.32
C GLN A 91 20.76 13.80 -13.11
N GLU A 92 20.39 12.68 -12.49
CA GLU A 92 20.40 11.39 -13.16
C GLU A 92 19.03 11.07 -13.74
N GLN A 93 18.99 10.86 -15.06
CA GLN A 93 17.82 10.37 -15.78
C GLN A 93 18.03 8.90 -16.14
N ARG A 94 16.98 8.11 -15.96
CA ARG A 94 17.01 6.67 -16.22
C ARG A 94 15.80 6.29 -17.06
N SER A 95 16.04 5.79 -18.26
CA SER A 95 14.98 5.17 -19.05
C SER A 95 14.50 3.89 -18.39
N CYS A 96 13.19 3.69 -18.33
CA CYS A 96 12.55 2.56 -17.69
C CYS A 96 11.41 2.01 -18.55
N TRP A 97 11.01 0.77 -18.26
CA TRP A 97 9.70 0.25 -18.60
C TRP A 97 8.92 -0.01 -17.33
N SER A 98 7.70 0.53 -17.23
CA SER A 98 6.75 0.16 -16.18
C SER A 98 5.61 -0.68 -16.74
N TYR A 99 5.32 -1.76 -16.03
CA TYR A 99 4.28 -2.72 -16.29
C TYR A 99 3.20 -2.49 -15.24
N ILE A 100 2.00 -2.16 -15.69
CA ILE A 100 0.88 -1.80 -14.83
C ILE A 100 -0.24 -2.78 -15.13
N SER A 101 -0.56 -3.65 -14.18
CA SER A 101 -1.68 -4.57 -14.36
C SER A 101 -3.02 -3.86 -14.17
N GLN A 102 -4.04 -4.41 -14.81
CA GLN A 102 -5.44 -4.10 -14.55
C GLN A 102 -6.23 -5.41 -14.55
N GLY A 103 -6.94 -5.68 -13.46
CA GLY A 103 -7.84 -6.82 -13.33
C GLY A 103 -7.47 -7.82 -12.22
N LEU A 104 -6.37 -7.62 -11.49
CA LEU A 104 -6.04 -8.48 -10.33
C LEU A 104 -7.11 -8.40 -9.23
N GLU A 105 -7.88 -7.31 -9.17
CA GLU A 105 -9.00 -7.15 -8.23
C GLU A 105 -10.07 -8.24 -8.38
N SER A 106 -10.20 -8.85 -9.56
CA SER A 106 -11.11 -9.99 -9.77
C SER A 106 -10.75 -11.21 -8.90
N ALA A 107 -9.49 -11.29 -8.47
CA ALA A 107 -8.97 -12.27 -7.52
C ALA A 107 -8.71 -11.66 -6.12
N SER A 108 -9.31 -10.51 -5.80
CA SER A 108 -9.14 -9.81 -4.51
C SER A 108 -7.68 -9.45 -4.17
N GLN A 109 -6.84 -9.29 -5.19
CA GLN A 109 -5.46 -8.85 -5.08
C GLN A 109 -5.32 -7.46 -5.72
N PRO A 110 -4.63 -6.52 -5.08
CA PRO A 110 -4.36 -5.24 -5.72
C PRO A 110 -3.52 -5.38 -6.99
N ASP A 111 -3.78 -4.51 -7.96
CA ASP A 111 -3.00 -4.44 -9.19
C ASP A 111 -1.52 -4.16 -8.91
N ILE A 112 -0.63 -4.48 -9.85
CA ILE A 112 0.82 -4.43 -9.67
C ILE A 112 1.40 -3.35 -10.56
N VAL A 113 2.31 -2.56 -9.99
CA VAL A 113 3.32 -1.79 -10.74
C VAL A 113 4.65 -2.52 -10.62
N PHE A 114 5.26 -2.82 -11.76
CA PHE A 114 6.59 -3.41 -11.84
C PHE A 114 7.42 -2.54 -12.76
N THR A 115 8.60 -2.09 -12.35
CA THR A 115 9.41 -1.18 -13.17
C THR A 115 10.82 -1.69 -13.33
N ILE A 116 11.31 -1.73 -14.56
CA ILE A 116 12.66 -2.19 -14.89
C ILE A 116 13.43 -1.06 -15.57
N ALA A 117 14.64 -0.79 -15.08
CA ALA A 117 15.54 0.15 -15.72
C ALA A 117 16.04 -0.43 -17.05
N ARG A 118 15.96 0.39 -18.10
CA ARG A 118 16.44 0.05 -19.44
C ARG A 118 17.93 0.38 -19.55
N ARG A 119 18.70 -0.55 -20.13
CA ARG A 119 20.10 -0.31 -20.47
C ARG A 119 20.22 0.71 -21.60
N ALA A 120 21.32 1.44 -21.66
CA ALA A 120 21.51 2.51 -22.65
C ALA A 120 21.40 2.03 -24.12
N ASN A 121 21.69 0.75 -24.40
CA ASN A 121 21.66 0.13 -25.72
C ASN A 121 20.39 -0.70 -25.99
N GLU A 122 19.48 -0.81 -25.04
CA GLU A 122 18.25 -1.59 -25.23
C GLU A 122 17.22 -0.78 -26.02
N HIS A 123 16.67 -1.42 -27.06
CA HIS A 123 15.61 -0.84 -27.85
C HIS A 123 14.33 -0.71 -27.02
N ILE A 124 13.53 0.34 -27.23
CA ILE A 124 12.29 0.58 -26.47
C ILE A 124 11.28 -0.59 -26.52
N GLU A 125 11.34 -1.40 -27.57
CA GLU A 125 10.50 -2.60 -27.76
C GLU A 125 11.08 -3.87 -27.14
N ALA A 126 12.31 -3.84 -26.62
CA ALA A 126 12.98 -4.99 -26.02
C ALA A 126 12.67 -5.13 -24.53
N TYR A 127 11.43 -4.86 -24.14
CA TYR A 127 11.01 -4.95 -22.74
C TYR A 127 10.93 -6.43 -22.29
N PRO A 128 11.48 -6.80 -21.12
CA PRO A 128 11.55 -8.20 -20.67
C PRO A 128 10.19 -8.80 -20.31
N GLU A 129 10.07 -10.14 -20.42
CA GLU A 129 8.82 -10.85 -20.15
C GLU A 129 8.59 -11.21 -18.68
N ALA A 130 9.64 -11.22 -17.84
CA ALA A 130 9.55 -11.63 -16.44
C ALA A 130 8.39 -10.97 -15.65
N PRO A 131 8.10 -9.66 -15.81
CA PRO A 131 6.96 -9.04 -15.12
C PRO A 131 5.60 -9.62 -15.49
N PHE A 132 5.39 -10.09 -16.73
CA PHE A 132 4.14 -10.73 -17.12
C PHE A 132 3.94 -12.05 -16.37
N GLU A 133 5.01 -12.85 -16.28
CA GLU A 133 4.99 -14.12 -15.57
C GLU A 133 4.79 -13.93 -14.07
N TRP A 134 5.36 -12.87 -13.49
CA TRP A 134 5.08 -12.49 -12.11
C TRP A 134 3.59 -12.19 -11.90
N ILE A 135 3.01 -11.33 -12.73
CA ILE A 135 1.60 -10.93 -12.62
C ILE A 135 0.66 -12.15 -12.80
N LYS A 136 0.94 -13.05 -13.75
CA LYS A 136 0.20 -14.32 -13.91
C LYS A 136 0.27 -15.17 -12.64
N THR A 137 1.45 -15.26 -12.04
CA THR A 137 1.67 -16.04 -10.83
C THR A 137 0.89 -15.45 -9.66
N VAL A 138 0.97 -14.13 -9.46
CA VAL A 138 0.21 -13.44 -8.40
C VAL A 138 -1.29 -13.66 -8.59
N TYR A 139 -1.81 -13.53 -9.82
CA TYR A 139 -3.21 -13.83 -10.12
C TYR A 139 -3.57 -15.27 -9.74
N ALA A 140 -2.77 -16.26 -10.14
CA ALA A 140 -3.06 -17.66 -9.87
C ALA A 140 -3.07 -17.98 -8.36
N ILE A 141 -2.15 -17.39 -7.59
CA ILE A 141 -2.08 -17.54 -6.13
C ILE A 141 -3.29 -16.89 -5.45
N ALA A 142 -3.63 -15.66 -5.86
CA ALA A 142 -4.78 -14.91 -5.36
C ALA A 142 -6.11 -15.59 -5.68
N ASN A 143 -6.27 -16.09 -6.91
CA ASN A 143 -7.44 -16.86 -7.31
C ASN A 143 -7.54 -18.21 -6.57
N GLY A 144 -6.41 -18.72 -6.06
CA GLY A 144 -6.36 -19.85 -5.12
C GLY A 144 -6.67 -19.50 -3.66
N GLY A 145 -7.00 -18.23 -3.37
CA GLY A 145 -7.35 -17.72 -2.03
C GLY A 145 -6.17 -17.23 -1.19
N ILE A 146 -4.94 -17.22 -1.74
CA ILE A 146 -3.74 -16.74 -1.04
C ILE A 146 -3.40 -15.35 -1.57
N HIS A 147 -3.40 -14.33 -0.70
CA HIS A 147 -3.18 -12.94 -1.12
C HIS A 147 -1.82 -12.44 -0.65
N LEU A 148 -1.05 -11.82 -1.54
CA LEU A 148 0.23 -11.23 -1.20
C LEU A 148 0.03 -9.87 -0.51
N GLN A 149 0.68 -9.70 0.63
CA GLN A 149 0.59 -8.51 1.48
C GLN A 149 1.70 -7.49 1.20
N THR A 150 1.53 -6.27 1.71
CA THR A 150 2.57 -5.22 1.71
C THR A 150 3.84 -5.66 2.43
N GLY A 151 4.97 -5.48 1.76
CA GLY A 151 6.29 -5.87 2.23
C GLY A 151 6.55 -7.37 2.17
N GLN A 152 5.66 -8.16 1.57
CA GLN A 152 5.82 -9.61 1.53
C GLN A 152 6.99 -10.01 0.64
N LEU A 153 7.93 -10.76 1.21
CA LEU A 153 9.07 -11.31 0.50
C LEU A 153 8.68 -12.64 -0.14
N VAL A 154 8.87 -12.74 -1.45
CA VAL A 154 8.67 -13.96 -2.23
C VAL A 154 10.01 -14.35 -2.84
N GLU A 155 10.62 -15.40 -2.30
CA GLU A 155 11.89 -15.92 -2.80
C GLU A 155 11.71 -16.46 -4.21
N LEU A 156 12.67 -16.17 -5.10
CA LEU A 156 12.79 -16.70 -6.45
C LEU A 156 13.80 -17.85 -6.39
N VAL A 157 13.35 -19.05 -6.03
CA VAL A 157 14.24 -20.22 -5.98
C VAL A 157 14.43 -20.78 -7.38
N PHE A 158 15.58 -20.52 -7.99
CA PHE A 158 15.97 -21.08 -9.30
C PHE A 158 16.63 -22.47 -9.21
N ASP A 159 16.87 -22.97 -7.98
CA ASP A 159 17.50 -24.26 -7.73
C ASP A 159 16.48 -25.36 -7.39
N ARG A 160 16.69 -26.58 -7.88
CA ARG A 160 15.67 -27.65 -7.90
C ARG A 160 15.41 -28.33 -6.55
N ASP A 161 16.20 -28.04 -5.52
CA ASP A 161 16.29 -28.89 -4.32
C ASP A 161 15.76 -28.28 -3.00
N ALA A 162 15.08 -27.12 -3.01
CA ALA A 162 14.59 -26.51 -1.77
C ALA A 162 13.05 -26.52 -1.65
N ALA A 163 12.57 -27.17 -0.57
CA ALA A 163 11.17 -27.25 -0.17
C ALA A 163 10.67 -25.93 0.44
N PHE A 164 10.44 -24.90 -0.38
CA PHE A 164 9.66 -23.72 0.02
C PHE A 164 8.75 -23.27 -1.12
N LEU A 165 7.49 -22.99 -0.77
CA LEU A 165 6.37 -22.55 -1.62
C LEU A 165 6.34 -23.14 -3.04
N LYS A 166 5.34 -24.00 -3.32
CA LYS A 166 5.02 -24.55 -4.66
C LYS A 166 5.05 -23.54 -5.82
N ILE A 167 4.89 -22.25 -5.50
CA ILE A 167 4.99 -21.11 -6.42
C ILE A 167 6.29 -21.15 -7.24
N ASN A 168 7.44 -21.39 -6.60
CA ASN A 168 8.75 -21.32 -7.28
C ASN A 168 8.97 -22.43 -8.30
N GLN A 169 8.57 -23.65 -7.95
CA GLN A 169 8.74 -24.78 -8.84
C GLN A 169 7.92 -24.60 -10.13
N ILE A 170 6.68 -24.11 -10.02
CA ILE A 170 5.80 -23.87 -11.18
C ILE A 170 6.34 -22.72 -12.05
N MET A 171 6.77 -21.61 -11.43
CA MET A 171 7.30 -20.45 -12.16
C MET A 171 8.57 -20.78 -12.96
N VAL A 172 9.51 -21.49 -12.33
CA VAL A 172 10.83 -21.75 -12.92
C VAL A 172 10.76 -22.87 -13.95
N GLU A 173 10.04 -23.97 -13.68
CA GLU A 173 10.00 -25.10 -14.61
C GLU A 173 9.29 -24.77 -15.93
N GLN A 174 8.24 -23.93 -15.88
CA GLN A 174 7.42 -23.65 -17.07
C GLN A 174 7.94 -22.45 -17.87
N ASN A 175 8.56 -21.45 -17.24
CA ASN A 175 8.90 -20.17 -17.87
C ASN A 175 10.32 -19.67 -17.60
N ALA A 176 11.29 -20.57 -17.32
CA ALA A 176 12.68 -20.20 -17.04
C ALA A 176 13.29 -19.19 -18.04
N GLN A 177 12.93 -19.28 -19.33
CA GLN A 177 13.44 -18.36 -20.35
C GLN A 177 12.99 -16.91 -20.11
N SER A 178 11.71 -16.70 -19.78
CA SER A 178 11.16 -15.36 -19.51
C SER A 178 11.78 -14.70 -18.27
N TRP A 179 12.32 -15.50 -17.34
CA TRP A 179 13.00 -15.04 -16.12
C TRP A 179 14.51 -14.83 -16.26
N GLN A 180 15.12 -15.14 -17.41
CA GLN A 180 16.59 -15.06 -17.57
C GLN A 180 17.16 -13.68 -17.24
N CYS A 181 16.46 -12.60 -17.58
CA CYS A 181 16.91 -11.24 -17.27
C CYS A 181 16.89 -10.91 -15.76
N MET A 182 16.21 -11.72 -14.95
CA MET A 182 16.03 -11.55 -13.51
C MET A 182 16.73 -12.67 -12.71
N SER A 183 17.48 -13.57 -13.35
CA SER A 183 18.08 -14.75 -12.71
C SER A 183 19.13 -14.41 -11.63
N ARG A 184 19.56 -13.14 -11.56
CA ARG A 184 20.46 -12.65 -10.52
C ARG A 184 19.75 -12.37 -9.20
N PHE A 185 18.43 -12.21 -9.18
CA PHE A 185 17.68 -11.85 -7.98
C PHE A 185 17.25 -13.10 -7.23
N GLY A 186 17.33 -13.07 -5.90
CA GLY A 186 16.93 -14.18 -5.03
C GLY A 186 15.50 -14.04 -4.51
N SER A 187 14.89 -12.86 -4.58
CA SER A 187 13.52 -12.63 -4.14
C SER A 187 12.90 -11.35 -4.72
N LEU A 188 11.58 -11.25 -4.62
CA LEU A 188 10.77 -10.06 -4.87
C LEU A 188 10.08 -9.63 -3.58
N CYS A 189 10.22 -8.37 -3.21
CA CYS A 189 9.42 -7.73 -2.18
C CYS A 189 8.18 -7.09 -2.82
N HIS A 190 7.00 -7.57 -2.42
CA HIS A 190 5.70 -7.19 -2.97
C HIS A 190 5.00 -6.14 -2.12
N GLY A 191 4.27 -5.23 -2.77
CA GLY A 191 3.39 -4.28 -2.11
C GLY A 191 4.12 -3.19 -1.32
N ILE A 192 5.30 -2.78 -1.77
CA ILE A 192 5.95 -1.61 -1.19
C ILE A 192 5.12 -0.37 -1.55
N PRO A 193 4.82 0.53 -0.59
CA PRO A 193 4.02 1.72 -0.86
C PRO A 193 4.57 2.55 -2.02
N LEU A 194 3.69 2.92 -2.95
CA LEU A 194 3.97 3.81 -4.07
C LEU A 194 3.62 5.23 -3.66
N SER A 195 4.57 6.16 -3.69
CA SER A 195 4.17 7.57 -3.81
C SER A 195 3.83 7.85 -5.27
N SER A 196 2.62 8.35 -5.51
CA SER A 196 2.13 8.74 -6.84
C SER A 196 3.02 9.78 -7.55
N SER A 197 3.88 10.48 -6.80
CA SER A 197 4.87 11.43 -7.32
C SER A 197 6.10 10.79 -7.97
N ILE A 198 6.23 9.47 -7.89
CA ILE A 198 7.48 8.78 -8.22
C ILE A 198 7.64 8.51 -9.73
N PHE A 199 6.53 8.45 -10.48
CA PHE A 199 6.58 8.10 -11.90
C PHE A 199 6.20 9.29 -12.78
N ASP A 200 6.98 9.53 -13.84
CA ASP A 200 6.60 10.39 -14.96
C ASP A 200 5.62 9.63 -15.88
N LEU A 201 4.51 9.19 -15.29
CA LEU A 201 3.43 8.46 -15.95
C LEU A 201 2.19 9.37 -16.04
N PRO A 202 1.33 9.19 -17.07
CA PRO A 202 0.10 9.97 -17.16
C PRO A 202 -0.77 9.81 -15.90
N ALA A 203 -1.39 10.90 -15.48
CA ALA A 203 -2.27 10.89 -14.32
C ALA A 203 -3.41 9.86 -14.49
N GLY A 204 -3.72 9.12 -13.43
CA GLY A 204 -4.78 8.11 -13.41
C GLY A 204 -4.40 6.75 -14.03
N VAL A 205 -3.18 6.58 -14.52
CA VAL A 205 -2.72 5.29 -15.08
C VAL A 205 -2.39 4.28 -13.98
N ILE A 206 -1.82 4.72 -12.85
CA ILE A 206 -1.52 3.84 -11.72
C ILE A 206 -2.80 3.63 -10.91
N PRO A 207 -3.26 2.38 -10.72
CA PRO A 207 -4.40 2.10 -9.86
C PRO A 207 -4.16 2.59 -8.42
N PRO A 208 -5.14 3.22 -7.74
CA PRO A 208 -4.94 3.84 -6.43
C PRO A 208 -4.41 2.92 -5.32
N ALA A 209 -4.65 1.61 -5.43
CA ALA A 209 -4.20 0.61 -4.46
C ALA A 209 -3.08 -0.28 -4.98
N ALA A 210 -2.42 0.10 -6.10
CA ALA A 210 -1.45 -0.78 -6.72
C ALA A 210 -0.26 -1.10 -5.80
N HIS A 211 0.22 -2.32 -5.89
CA HIS A 211 1.38 -2.82 -5.19
C HIS A 211 2.63 -2.65 -6.07
N HIS A 212 3.69 -2.07 -5.52
CA HIS A 212 4.98 -2.06 -6.21
C HIS A 212 5.82 -3.27 -5.86
N VAL A 213 6.66 -3.68 -6.81
CA VAL A 213 7.57 -4.81 -6.68
C VAL A 213 9.01 -4.35 -6.76
N ILE A 214 9.83 -4.75 -5.78
CA ILE A 214 11.28 -4.53 -5.77
C ILE A 214 11.99 -5.88 -5.72
N ALA A 215 13.02 -6.05 -6.54
CA ALA A 215 13.83 -7.26 -6.56
C ALA A 215 15.05 -7.13 -5.64
N LEU A 216 15.34 -8.20 -4.89
CA LEU A 216 16.52 -8.31 -4.02
C LEU A 216 17.45 -9.40 -4.53
N THR A 217 18.75 -9.17 -4.44
CA THR A 217 19.76 -10.19 -4.77
C THR A 217 19.76 -11.32 -3.71
N PRO A 218 20.42 -12.47 -3.95
CA PRO A 218 20.50 -13.54 -2.96
C PRO A 218 21.09 -13.07 -1.62
N GLU A 219 22.19 -12.31 -1.64
CA GLU A 219 22.81 -11.77 -0.42
C GLU A 219 21.87 -10.83 0.34
N GLU A 220 21.16 -9.97 -0.39
CA GLU A 220 20.16 -9.07 0.16
C GLU A 220 18.94 -9.81 0.69
N THR A 221 18.55 -10.92 0.07
CA THR A 221 17.43 -11.77 0.50
C THR A 221 17.73 -12.39 1.87
N VAL A 222 18.95 -12.88 2.07
CA VAL A 222 19.38 -13.39 3.39
C VAL A 222 19.32 -12.29 4.44
N VAL A 223 19.80 -11.08 4.11
CA VAL A 223 19.73 -9.94 5.02
C VAL A 223 18.28 -9.53 5.30
N ALA A 224 17.40 -9.45 4.30
CA ALA A 224 15.99 -9.13 4.49
C ALA A 224 15.28 -10.16 5.37
N ASN A 225 15.58 -11.44 5.17
CA ASN A 225 15.01 -12.52 5.97
C ASN A 225 15.40 -12.44 7.45
N GLN A 226 16.61 -12.01 7.78
CA GLN A 226 17.07 -11.94 9.17
C GLN A 226 16.87 -10.55 9.82
N PHE A 227 17.14 -9.49 9.07
CA PHE A 227 17.21 -8.10 9.55
C PHE A 227 16.10 -7.20 9.00
N GLY A 228 15.14 -7.79 8.27
CA GLY A 228 13.94 -7.12 7.79
C GLY A 228 14.12 -6.41 6.45
N VAL A 229 13.03 -6.36 5.69
CA VAL A 229 13.05 -5.86 4.30
C VAL A 229 13.30 -4.36 4.23
N THR A 230 12.77 -3.60 5.19
CA THR A 230 12.94 -2.15 5.28
C THR A 230 14.41 -1.74 5.33
N ARG A 231 15.26 -2.52 6.02
CA ARG A 231 16.71 -2.26 6.09
C ARG A 231 17.36 -2.33 4.71
N VAL A 232 17.06 -3.39 3.95
CA VAL A 232 17.61 -3.60 2.61
C VAL A 232 17.08 -2.55 1.63
N VAL A 233 15.77 -2.29 1.66
CA VAL A 233 15.12 -1.31 0.79
C VAL A 233 15.64 0.11 1.06
N GLY A 234 15.92 0.46 2.31
CA GLY A 234 16.56 1.73 2.64
C GLY A 234 18.00 1.84 2.12
N HIS A 235 18.79 0.76 2.17
CA HIS A 235 20.13 0.74 1.54
C HIS A 235 20.06 0.82 0.01
N LEU A 236 19.02 0.24 -0.62
CA LEU A 236 18.76 0.45 -2.05
C LEU A 236 18.51 1.93 -2.33
N GLY A 237 17.64 2.58 -1.56
CA GLY A 237 17.40 4.02 -1.64
C GLY A 237 18.67 4.85 -1.49
N LEU A 238 19.47 4.57 -0.46
CA LEU A 238 20.74 5.26 -0.22
C LEU A 238 21.71 5.12 -1.39
N SER A 239 21.82 3.92 -1.98
CA SER A 239 22.81 3.62 -3.03
C SER A 239 22.66 4.48 -4.29
N VAL A 240 21.43 4.91 -4.61
CA VAL A 240 21.11 5.75 -5.77
C VAL A 240 20.53 7.12 -5.38
N ARG A 241 20.63 7.48 -4.09
CA ARG A 241 20.10 8.74 -3.53
C ARG A 241 18.61 8.95 -3.87
N TRP A 242 17.81 7.91 -3.70
CA TRP A 242 16.36 7.94 -3.88
C TRP A 242 15.65 7.59 -2.58
N PHE A 243 14.69 8.40 -2.16
CA PHE A 243 13.84 8.10 -1.02
C PHE A 243 12.41 7.75 -1.47
N PRO A 244 11.76 6.74 -0.87
CA PRO A 244 12.31 5.81 0.13
C PRO A 244 13.14 4.66 -0.49
N TYR A 245 13.06 4.46 -1.79
CA TYR A 245 13.81 3.42 -2.53
C TYR A 245 13.73 3.71 -4.04
N PRO A 246 14.65 3.19 -4.87
CA PRO A 246 14.53 3.29 -6.32
C PRO A 246 13.25 2.61 -6.81
N PRO A 247 12.33 3.32 -7.48
CA PRO A 247 11.10 2.75 -8.01
C PRO A 247 11.31 1.93 -9.29
N TRP A 248 12.53 1.46 -9.54
CA TRP A 248 12.90 0.62 -10.65
C TRP A 248 13.82 -0.49 -10.16
N ILE A 249 13.80 -1.59 -10.90
CA ILE A 249 14.75 -2.68 -10.75
C ILE A 249 15.85 -2.46 -11.78
N ASP A 250 17.06 -2.17 -11.30
CA ASP A 250 18.27 -2.17 -12.12
C ASP A 250 18.83 -3.60 -12.16
N ILE A 251 18.66 -4.28 -13.29
CA ILE A 251 19.07 -5.67 -13.48
C ILE A 251 20.59 -5.89 -13.41
N ASP A 252 21.38 -4.83 -13.59
CA ASP A 252 22.85 -4.90 -13.60
C ASP A 252 23.47 -4.50 -12.25
N ARG A 253 22.66 -4.01 -11.29
CA ARG A 253 23.16 -3.50 -9.99
C ARG A 253 23.87 -4.56 -9.15
N GLY A 254 24.81 -4.11 -8.34
CA GLY A 254 25.41 -4.91 -7.27
C GLY A 254 24.52 -5.06 -6.04
N ASP A 255 24.99 -5.88 -5.09
CA ASP A 255 24.39 -5.98 -3.77
C ASP A 255 24.61 -4.67 -3.01
N VAL A 256 23.60 -4.18 -2.30
CA VAL A 256 23.73 -2.98 -1.43
C VAL A 256 24.10 -3.33 0.01
N THR A 257 23.93 -4.58 0.40
CA THR A 257 24.34 -5.10 1.72
C THR A 257 24.48 -6.62 1.69
N ASN A 258 25.22 -7.17 2.64
CA ASN A 258 25.38 -8.61 2.88
C ASN A 258 25.46 -8.91 4.38
N MET A 259 25.56 -10.20 4.74
CA MET A 259 25.62 -10.65 6.13
C MET A 259 26.83 -10.12 6.93
N ALA A 260 27.97 -9.87 6.29
CA ALA A 260 29.15 -9.33 6.97
C ALA A 260 28.92 -7.88 7.42
N ASP A 261 28.13 -7.12 6.66
CA ASP A 261 27.69 -5.77 7.02
C ASP A 261 26.73 -5.77 8.22
N GLN A 262 26.14 -6.91 8.57
CA GLN A 262 25.16 -7.01 9.65
C GLN A 262 25.75 -7.55 10.96
N ALA A 263 27.05 -7.87 10.98
CA ALA A 263 27.67 -8.48 12.15
C ALA A 263 27.63 -7.55 13.37
N GLY A 264 27.19 -8.08 14.50
CA GLY A 264 27.00 -7.33 15.74
C GLY A 264 25.65 -6.63 15.87
N SER A 265 24.71 -6.88 14.95
CA SER A 265 23.36 -6.34 15.08
C SER A 265 22.65 -6.89 16.32
N VAL A 266 21.94 -6.02 17.04
CA VAL A 266 21.09 -6.37 18.18
C VAL A 266 20.00 -7.37 17.80
N ARG A 267 19.60 -7.41 16.52
CA ARG A 267 18.61 -8.35 16.00
C ARG A 267 19.07 -9.81 15.97
N ILE A 268 20.37 -10.08 16.09
CA ILE A 268 20.90 -11.46 16.11
C ILE A 268 20.45 -12.22 17.38
N GLY A 269 20.14 -11.51 18.47
CA GLY A 269 19.79 -12.10 19.76
C GLY A 269 18.35 -11.90 20.21
N VAL A 270 17.52 -11.20 19.44
CA VAL A 270 16.15 -10.86 19.83
C VAL A 270 15.14 -11.52 18.89
N PRO A 271 14.15 -12.26 19.40
CA PRO A 271 13.05 -12.76 18.58
C PRO A 271 12.26 -11.58 17.99
N ILE A 272 12.34 -11.42 16.66
CA ILE A 272 11.57 -10.44 15.91
C ILE A 272 10.47 -11.19 15.16
N ALA A 273 9.21 -10.92 15.50
CA ALA A 273 8.07 -11.42 14.75
C ALA A 273 7.89 -10.61 13.47
N ARG A 274 7.68 -11.33 12.36
CA ARG A 274 7.32 -10.74 11.07
C ARG A 274 5.82 -10.83 10.86
N MET A 275 5.17 -9.69 10.69
CA MET A 275 3.74 -9.60 10.44
C MET A 275 3.51 -8.56 9.33
N TYR A 276 3.33 -9.02 8.09
CA TYR A 276 3.29 -8.16 6.91
C TYR A 276 2.23 -7.05 7.03
N GLY A 277 2.64 -5.81 6.74
CA GLY A 277 1.82 -4.60 6.86
C GLY A 277 1.88 -3.89 8.22
N LEU A 278 2.41 -4.52 9.27
CA LEU A 278 2.65 -3.84 10.55
C LEU A 278 3.74 -2.78 10.39
N ASN A 279 3.50 -1.56 10.84
CA ASN A 279 4.48 -0.49 10.64
C ASN A 279 4.65 0.35 11.90
N ALA A 280 5.85 0.88 12.06
CA ALA A 280 6.23 1.74 13.16
C ALA A 280 6.94 2.98 12.61
N MET A 281 6.59 4.13 13.16
CA MET A 281 7.11 5.43 12.77
C MET A 281 7.44 6.24 14.02
N PHE A 282 8.47 7.06 13.93
CA PHE A 282 8.71 8.14 14.88
C PHE A 282 8.21 9.45 14.28
N GLU A 283 7.24 10.10 14.92
CA GLU A 283 6.65 11.35 14.47
C GLU A 283 6.65 12.39 15.59
N GLU A 284 7.32 13.52 15.36
CA GLU A 284 7.55 14.57 16.36
C GLU A 284 8.26 14.04 17.62
N ASP A 285 7.51 13.60 18.63
CA ASP A 285 7.99 12.96 19.85
C ASP A 285 7.31 11.62 20.17
N ASP A 286 6.53 11.12 19.22
CA ASP A 286 5.74 9.91 19.33
C ASP A 286 6.39 8.75 18.59
N ILE A 287 6.44 7.59 19.24
CA ILE A 287 6.74 6.31 18.59
C ILE A 287 5.41 5.61 18.37
N ILE A 288 4.98 5.53 17.12
CA ILE A 288 3.65 5.06 16.74
C ILE A 288 3.79 3.68 16.12
N LEU A 289 3.14 2.68 16.72
CA LEU A 289 2.91 1.37 16.13
C LEU A 289 1.51 1.36 15.52
N THR A 290 1.44 1.24 14.20
CA THR A 290 0.18 1.27 13.46
C THR A 290 -0.18 -0.13 12.96
N ILE A 291 -1.36 -0.59 13.34
CA ILE A 291 -1.91 -1.89 12.92
C ILE A 291 -2.95 -1.65 11.82
N PRO A 292 -2.71 -2.12 10.59
CA PRO A 292 -3.60 -1.87 9.46
C PRO A 292 -4.97 -2.56 9.66
N PRO A 293 -6.01 -2.19 8.88
CA PRO A 293 -7.35 -2.75 8.97
C PRO A 293 -7.47 -4.15 8.33
N ASN A 294 -6.46 -5.01 8.49
CA ASN A 294 -6.48 -6.39 8.04
C ASN A 294 -6.80 -7.31 9.23
N GLU A 295 -8.01 -7.86 9.29
CA GLU A 295 -8.47 -8.63 10.46
C GLU A 295 -7.67 -9.91 10.72
N GLU A 296 -7.17 -10.59 9.69
CA GLU A 296 -6.31 -11.77 9.87
C GLU A 296 -4.98 -11.37 10.51
N LEU A 297 -4.36 -10.28 10.03
CA LEU A 297 -3.17 -9.74 10.66
C LEU A 297 -3.42 -9.35 12.12
N ARG A 298 -4.51 -8.63 12.39
CA ARG A 298 -4.89 -8.21 13.75
C ARG A 298 -5.07 -9.39 14.68
N LYS A 299 -5.71 -10.46 14.19
CA LYS A 299 -5.88 -11.72 14.93
C LYS A 299 -4.52 -12.34 15.25
N VAL A 300 -3.66 -12.52 14.25
CA VAL A 300 -2.30 -13.09 14.44
C VAL A 300 -1.49 -12.24 15.42
N PHE A 301 -1.57 -10.91 15.32
CA PHE A 301 -0.87 -10.00 16.23
C PHE A 301 -1.36 -10.13 17.67
N ARG A 302 -2.69 -10.17 17.89
CA ARG A 302 -3.28 -10.39 19.22
C ARG A 302 -2.88 -11.73 19.82
N GLU A 303 -2.96 -12.81 19.03
CA GLU A 303 -2.59 -14.15 19.47
C GLU A 303 -1.12 -14.23 19.84
N TYR A 304 -0.24 -13.68 18.99
CA TYR A 304 1.19 -13.63 19.28
C TYR A 304 1.48 -12.88 20.58
N VAL A 305 0.98 -11.65 20.74
CA VAL A 305 1.21 -10.84 21.95
C VAL A 305 0.59 -11.48 23.20
N GLY A 306 -0.58 -12.12 23.05
CA GLY A 306 -1.25 -12.86 24.12
C GLY A 306 -0.45 -14.08 24.60
N ASN A 307 0.30 -14.72 23.71
CA ASN A 307 1.09 -15.92 24.01
C ASN A 307 2.50 -15.63 24.53
N LEU A 308 2.97 -14.39 24.49
CA LEU A 308 4.26 -14.01 25.07
C LEU A 308 4.26 -14.20 26.59
N SER A 309 5.41 -14.60 27.15
CA SER A 309 5.61 -14.50 28.61
C SER A 309 5.55 -13.02 29.01
N PRO A 310 4.94 -12.66 30.17
CA PRO A 310 4.94 -11.29 30.67
C PRO A 310 6.34 -10.67 30.80
N GLU A 311 7.36 -11.51 30.99
CA GLU A 311 8.75 -11.11 31.18
C GLU A 311 9.56 -11.12 29.87
N ALA A 312 9.00 -11.65 28.78
CA ALA A 312 9.74 -11.79 27.54
C ALA A 312 9.87 -10.46 26.80
N ALA A 313 11.10 -10.16 26.36
CA ALA A 313 11.30 -9.17 25.32
C ALA A 313 10.64 -9.64 24.02
N ALA A 314 10.08 -8.70 23.27
CA ALA A 314 9.39 -8.99 22.02
C ALA A 314 9.70 -7.93 20.99
N GLY A 315 10.11 -8.34 19.78
CA GLY A 315 10.28 -7.41 18.68
C GLY A 315 9.36 -7.70 17.51
N PHE A 316 9.16 -6.67 16.70
CA PHE A 316 8.33 -6.68 15.52
C PHE A 316 9.08 -6.05 14.36
N GLU A 317 9.06 -6.70 13.21
CA GLU A 317 9.50 -6.09 11.98
C GLU A 317 8.51 -4.98 11.59
N SER A 318 9.06 -3.83 11.19
CA SER A 318 8.28 -2.68 10.75
C SER A 318 8.46 -2.47 9.26
N PHE A 319 7.34 -2.44 8.53
CA PHE A 319 7.28 -2.17 7.11
C PHE A 319 7.16 -0.67 6.82
N MET A 320 7.46 -0.27 5.59
CA MET A 320 7.44 1.14 5.22
C MET A 320 6.05 1.77 5.24
N VAL A 321 6.00 3.04 5.66
CA VAL A 321 4.79 3.85 5.74
C VAL A 321 4.71 4.84 4.57
N GLU A 322 3.55 4.92 3.90
CA GLU A 322 3.31 5.83 2.75
C GLU A 322 3.51 7.32 3.10
N GLY A 323 3.38 7.69 4.38
CA GLY A 323 3.57 9.05 4.88
C GLY A 323 4.95 9.38 5.44
N ALA A 324 5.90 8.44 5.42
CA ALA A 324 7.24 8.69 5.93
C ALA A 324 7.99 9.70 5.05
N ASP A 325 8.71 10.63 5.67
CA ASP A 325 9.57 11.60 4.99
C ASP A 325 11.05 11.23 5.06
N SER A 326 11.38 10.25 5.91
CA SER A 326 12.72 9.80 6.23
C SER A 326 12.72 8.36 6.77
N GLY A 327 13.89 7.74 6.84
CA GLY A 327 14.10 6.43 7.44
C GLY A 327 15.48 6.33 8.07
N LEU A 328 15.66 5.34 8.95
CA LEU A 328 16.95 5.02 9.54
C LEU A 328 17.65 3.89 8.79
N LEU A 329 18.98 3.89 8.86
CA LEU A 329 19.84 2.87 8.30
C LEU A 329 20.90 2.45 9.31
N TRP A 330 21.26 1.18 9.22
CA TRP A 330 22.33 0.63 10.02
C TRP A 330 23.20 -0.33 9.21
N LYS A 331 24.49 -0.32 9.52
CA LYS A 331 25.50 -1.28 9.11
C LYS A 331 26.60 -1.37 10.17
N LYS A 332 27.33 -2.48 10.17
CA LYS A 332 28.48 -2.70 11.03
C LYS A 332 29.51 -1.58 10.90
N GLY A 333 30.09 -1.19 12.04
CA GLY A 333 31.13 -0.17 12.11
C GLY A 333 30.60 1.27 12.05
N GLN A 334 29.30 1.44 11.84
CA GLN A 334 28.65 2.74 11.92
C GLN A 334 28.59 3.19 13.38
N LYS A 335 29.24 4.31 13.69
CA LYS A 335 29.28 4.88 15.05
C LYS A 335 28.11 5.83 15.32
N ASP A 336 27.71 6.57 14.30
CA ASP A 336 26.64 7.56 14.38
C ASP A 336 25.34 7.04 13.75
N ARG A 337 24.21 7.66 14.10
CA ARG A 337 22.93 7.34 13.47
C ARG A 337 22.95 7.80 12.02
N MET A 338 22.55 6.93 11.10
CA MET A 338 22.44 7.25 9.68
C MET A 338 20.96 7.29 9.33
N GLY A 339 20.53 8.43 8.80
CA GLY A 339 19.21 8.60 8.23
C GLY A 339 19.31 8.87 6.73
N TYR A 340 18.22 8.63 6.03
CA TYR A 340 18.04 9.01 4.63
C TYR A 340 16.63 9.57 4.48
N ALA A 341 16.45 10.58 3.64
CA ALA A 341 15.22 11.36 3.61
C ALA A 341 14.84 11.79 2.21
N SER A 342 13.56 12.10 2.05
CA SER A 342 13.04 12.83 0.91
C SER A 342 13.65 14.24 0.83
N HIS A 343 13.54 14.89 -0.33
CA HIS A 343 14.09 16.22 -0.60
C HIS A 343 13.65 17.31 0.41
N CYS A 344 12.53 17.13 1.11
CA CYS A 344 12.02 18.07 2.10
C CYS A 344 12.79 18.00 3.44
N ASN A 345 13.58 16.95 3.67
CA ASN A 345 14.45 16.70 4.84
C ASN A 345 13.90 17.20 6.19
N THR A 346 12.59 17.07 6.41
CA THR A 346 11.97 17.49 7.66
C THR A 346 12.32 16.55 8.80
N MET A 347 12.64 15.28 8.49
CA MET A 347 12.85 14.20 9.46
C MET A 347 11.75 14.13 10.53
N LYS A 348 10.55 14.57 10.17
CA LYS A 348 9.41 14.68 11.08
C LYS A 348 8.64 13.39 11.16
N ARG A 349 8.74 12.54 10.14
CA ARG A 349 8.03 11.27 9.99
C ARG A 349 9.02 10.18 9.59
N LEU A 350 9.72 9.68 10.60
CA LEU A 350 10.84 8.76 10.46
C LEU A 350 10.37 7.31 10.49
N ASN A 351 10.47 6.64 9.35
CA ASN A 351 10.16 5.22 9.24
C ASN A 351 11.16 4.37 10.03
N LEU A 352 10.66 3.41 10.81
CA LEU A 352 11.47 2.48 11.57
C LEU A 352 11.56 1.12 10.85
N GLY A 353 12.71 0.45 10.94
CA GLY A 353 12.90 -0.92 10.42
C GLY A 353 12.38 -1.99 11.38
N PHE A 354 12.34 -1.70 12.67
CA PHE A 354 11.76 -2.57 13.69
C PHE A 354 11.41 -1.80 14.97
N LEU A 355 10.58 -2.43 15.81
CA LEU A 355 10.24 -1.98 17.16
C LEU A 355 10.43 -3.14 18.14
N MET A 356 10.99 -2.90 19.32
CA MET A 356 11.13 -3.91 20.39
C MET A 356 10.55 -3.41 21.70
N PHE A 357 10.02 -4.32 22.50
CA PHE A 357 9.64 -4.11 23.88
C PHE A 357 10.58 -4.89 24.79
N ALA A 358 11.08 -4.23 25.82
CA ALA A 358 11.90 -4.81 26.87
C ALA A 358 11.22 -4.53 28.21
N PRO A 359 10.50 -5.51 28.80
CA PRO A 359 9.89 -5.37 30.13
C PRO A 359 10.96 -5.40 31.25
N GLN A 360 10.54 -5.45 32.51
CA GLN A 360 11.40 -5.51 33.69
C GLN A 360 12.35 -4.30 33.87
N GLN A 361 11.95 -3.15 33.35
CA GLN A 361 12.72 -1.92 33.51
C GLN A 361 12.25 -1.16 34.75
N GLU A 362 13.13 -0.36 35.36
CA GLU A 362 12.76 0.48 36.51
C GLU A 362 11.80 1.60 36.11
N ASP A 363 11.91 2.08 34.87
CA ASP A 363 11.14 3.21 34.34
C ASP A 363 10.71 2.98 32.89
N ASP A 364 9.65 3.70 32.48
CA ASP A 364 9.17 3.70 31.10
C ASP A 364 9.97 4.71 30.25
N SER A 365 10.69 4.22 29.25
CA SER A 365 11.58 5.01 28.40
C SER A 365 11.73 4.37 27.02
N CYS A 366 12.48 5.02 26.14
CA CYS A 366 12.81 4.49 24.83
C CYS A 366 14.26 4.77 24.47
N ILE A 367 14.82 3.92 23.61
CA ILE A 367 16.12 4.12 23.00
C ILE A 367 16.05 3.86 21.50
N MET A 368 16.63 4.75 20.70
CA MET A 368 16.88 4.46 19.29
C MET A 368 18.08 3.52 19.20
N VAL A 369 17.90 2.41 18.50
CA VAL A 369 18.90 1.36 18.35
C VAL A 369 18.94 0.91 16.90
N GLU A 370 20.10 1.03 16.26
CA GLU A 370 20.26 0.74 14.83
C GLU A 370 19.30 1.57 13.96
N ASP A 371 18.45 0.88 13.19
CA ASP A 371 17.39 1.43 12.36
C ASP A 371 15.99 1.24 12.98
N GLY A 372 15.92 0.97 14.28
CA GLY A 372 14.67 0.79 15.02
C GLY A 372 14.65 1.49 16.38
N TYR A 373 13.65 1.13 17.19
CA TYR A 373 13.48 1.60 18.56
C TYR A 373 13.26 0.45 19.53
N GLY A 374 13.83 0.58 20.73
CA GLY A 374 13.49 -0.21 21.91
C GLY A 374 12.62 0.60 22.87
N ILE A 375 11.50 0.04 23.28
CA ILE A 375 10.58 0.54 24.31
C ILE A 375 10.90 -0.21 25.60
N LEU A 376 11.58 0.48 26.52
CA LEU A 376 12.06 -0.04 27.79
C LEU A 376 11.01 0.29 28.85
N ILE A 377 10.30 -0.70 29.38
CA ILE A 377 9.09 -0.45 30.17
C ILE A 377 9.01 -1.33 31.42
N ARG A 378 8.29 -0.84 32.41
CA ARG A 378 7.91 -1.61 33.60
C ARG A 378 6.91 -2.70 33.22
N ASP A 379 6.86 -3.76 34.03
CA ASP A 379 5.93 -4.87 33.80
C ASP A 379 4.46 -4.42 33.81
N THR A 380 4.12 -3.46 34.67
CA THR A 380 2.77 -2.88 34.73
C THR A 380 2.39 -2.17 33.42
N THR A 381 3.33 -1.45 32.82
CA THR A 381 3.12 -0.74 31.56
C THR A 381 3.05 -1.70 30.38
N TRP A 382 3.86 -2.76 30.41
CA TRP A 382 3.78 -3.82 29.42
C TRP A 382 2.44 -4.54 29.45
N GLU A 383 1.92 -4.90 30.63
CA GLU A 383 0.61 -5.54 30.75
C GLU A 383 -0.53 -4.65 30.21
N LEU A 384 -0.47 -3.33 30.45
CA LEU A 384 -1.41 -2.36 29.88
C LEU A 384 -1.38 -2.35 28.35
N ILE A 385 -0.18 -2.33 27.74
CA ILE A 385 -0.03 -2.39 26.28
C ILE A 385 -0.58 -3.71 25.74
N ARG A 386 -0.30 -4.84 26.38
CA ARG A 386 -0.80 -6.16 25.98
C ARG A 386 -2.31 -6.26 26.10
N GLU A 387 -2.91 -5.69 27.14
CA GLU A 387 -4.35 -5.61 27.31
C GLU A 387 -4.99 -4.77 26.21
N ALA A 388 -4.46 -3.58 25.92
CA ALA A 388 -4.92 -2.74 24.82
C ALA A 388 -4.82 -3.48 23.47
N ILE A 389 -3.71 -4.21 23.25
CA ILE A 389 -3.54 -5.00 22.02
C ILE A 389 -4.62 -6.09 21.92
N ARG A 390 -4.79 -6.90 22.98
CA ARG A 390 -5.81 -7.97 23.03
C ARG A 390 -7.23 -7.44 22.81
N ASN A 391 -7.52 -6.24 23.32
CA ASN A 391 -8.83 -5.62 23.22
C ASN A 391 -9.04 -4.78 21.95
N THR A 392 -8.05 -4.72 21.05
CA THR A 392 -8.10 -3.88 19.83
C THR A 392 -8.36 -2.40 20.17
N GLN A 393 -7.67 -1.91 21.20
CA GLN A 393 -7.80 -0.54 21.69
C GLN A 393 -6.55 0.27 21.38
N ASP A 394 -6.75 1.53 20.97
CA ASP A 394 -5.67 2.51 20.94
C ASP A 394 -5.19 2.77 22.37
N ILE A 395 -3.88 2.96 22.55
CA ILE A 395 -3.31 3.36 23.84
C ILE A 395 -2.18 4.37 23.61
N ILE A 396 -2.04 5.28 24.56
CA ILE A 396 -0.93 6.23 24.65
C ILE A 396 -0.21 5.98 25.96
N VAL A 397 1.09 5.68 25.88
CA VAL A 397 1.95 5.42 27.02
C VAL A 397 2.99 6.54 27.12
N PRO A 398 2.98 7.34 28.20
CA PRO A 398 4.01 8.34 28.41
C PRO A 398 5.36 7.66 28.72
N LEU A 399 6.42 8.18 28.15
CA LEU A 399 7.80 7.75 28.35
C LEU A 399 8.63 8.91 28.91
N LYS A 400 9.84 8.61 29.40
CA LYS A 400 10.82 9.64 29.79
C LYS A 400 11.14 10.62 28.63
N ASN A 401 11.58 11.82 29.01
CA ASN A 401 11.99 12.91 28.10
C ASN A 401 10.84 13.38 27.18
N ASP A 402 9.63 13.47 27.73
CA ASP A 402 8.42 13.95 27.04
C ASP A 402 8.03 13.16 25.79
N LYS A 403 8.56 11.94 25.62
CA LYS A 403 8.21 11.04 24.53
C LYS A 403 6.97 10.23 24.86
N ARG A 404 6.30 9.72 23.83
CA ARG A 404 5.15 8.83 23.99
C ARG A 404 5.27 7.63 23.07
N PHE A 405 4.75 6.50 23.52
CA PHE A 405 4.51 5.34 22.67
C PHE A 405 3.01 5.19 22.43
N LEU A 406 2.62 4.98 21.17
CA LEU A 406 1.23 4.84 20.77
C LEU A 406 1.02 3.52 20.05
N VAL A 407 -0.04 2.81 20.41
CA VAL A 407 -0.63 1.77 19.56
C VAL A 407 -1.84 2.38 18.87
N GLN A 408 -1.87 2.33 17.55
CA GLN A 408 -2.96 2.85 16.73
C GLN A 408 -3.51 1.77 15.82
N TRP A 409 -4.82 1.53 15.90
CA TRP A 409 -5.52 0.65 14.99
C TRP A 409 -6.03 1.48 13.81
N SER A 410 -5.37 1.37 12.66
CA SER A 410 -5.80 2.06 11.45
C SER A 410 -7.24 1.69 11.13
N ARG A 411 -8.06 2.71 10.92
CA ARG A 411 -9.40 2.52 10.37
C ARG A 411 -9.27 2.32 8.87
N ALA A 412 -10.11 1.48 8.29
CA ALA A 412 -10.11 1.36 6.85
C ALA A 412 -10.59 2.70 6.26
N VAL A 413 -9.80 3.22 5.31
CA VAL A 413 -10.14 4.42 4.55
C VAL A 413 -10.84 3.97 3.29
N TYR A 414 -12.06 4.47 3.10
CA TYR A 414 -12.83 4.25 1.89
C TYR A 414 -12.83 5.54 1.08
N HIS A 415 -12.24 5.51 -0.12
CA HIS A 415 -12.32 6.61 -1.07
C HIS A 415 -13.61 6.48 -1.86
N ASN A 416 -14.52 7.42 -1.66
CA ASN A 416 -15.82 7.39 -2.30
C ASN A 416 -15.70 7.89 -3.75
N PRO A 417 -15.94 7.05 -4.75
CA PRO A 417 -15.86 7.44 -6.16
C PRO A 417 -16.99 8.40 -6.59
N MET A 418 -18.05 8.56 -5.78
CA MET A 418 -19.18 9.46 -6.08
C MET A 418 -18.88 10.93 -5.79
N ASP A 419 -18.19 11.20 -4.68
CA ASP A 419 -17.94 12.57 -4.19
C ASP A 419 -16.45 12.92 -4.08
N GLY A 420 -15.55 11.96 -4.32
CA GLY A 420 -14.10 12.10 -4.16
C GLY A 420 -13.64 12.21 -2.69
N GLY A 421 -14.57 12.08 -1.73
CA GLY A 421 -14.30 12.15 -0.30
C GLY A 421 -13.65 10.88 0.23
N SER A 422 -12.97 11.00 1.37
CA SER A 422 -12.38 9.86 2.08
C SER A 422 -13.10 9.63 3.41
N TYR A 423 -13.55 8.40 3.64
CA TYR A 423 -14.34 8.01 4.80
C TYR A 423 -13.54 7.02 5.66
N THR A 424 -13.32 7.34 6.92
CA THR A 424 -12.60 6.46 7.86
C THR A 424 -13.56 5.77 8.81
N ALA A 425 -13.64 4.44 8.77
CA ALA A 425 -14.42 3.66 9.72
C ALA A 425 -13.81 2.27 9.94
N SER A 426 -14.35 1.56 10.93
CA SER A 426 -14.08 0.14 11.12
C SER A 426 -14.92 -0.69 10.15
N TRP A 427 -14.64 -0.55 8.84
CA TRP A 427 -15.40 -1.23 7.78
C TRP A 427 -15.37 -2.75 7.97
N ARG A 428 -16.54 -3.40 7.90
CA ARG A 428 -16.66 -4.85 7.73
C ARG A 428 -17.01 -5.16 6.28
N THR A 429 -16.11 -5.83 5.58
CA THR A 429 -16.39 -6.38 4.26
C THR A 429 -17.05 -7.74 4.43
N TYR A 430 -18.28 -7.88 3.94
CA TYR A 430 -18.99 -9.15 3.92
C TYR A 430 -18.85 -9.77 2.52
N ASN A 431 -18.05 -10.83 2.43
CA ASN A 431 -17.97 -11.65 1.22
C ASN A 431 -19.02 -12.76 1.30
N SER A 432 -19.67 -13.10 0.17
CA SER A 432 -20.60 -14.23 0.17
C SER A 432 -19.85 -15.53 0.48
N SER A 433 -20.34 -16.30 1.45
CA SER A 433 -19.74 -17.58 1.84
C SER A 433 -19.94 -18.71 0.82
N ALA A 434 -20.84 -18.51 -0.16
CA ALA A 434 -21.07 -19.46 -1.23
C ALA A 434 -20.31 -19.03 -2.50
N PRO A 435 -19.69 -19.95 -3.25
CA PRO A 435 -19.20 -19.66 -4.59
C PRO A 435 -20.37 -19.12 -5.42
N ALA A 436 -20.15 -18.01 -6.10
CA ALA A 436 -21.16 -17.39 -6.96
C ALA A 436 -21.69 -18.45 -7.92
N ARG A 437 -22.95 -18.86 -7.75
CA ARG A 437 -23.64 -19.56 -8.84
C ARG A 437 -23.72 -18.59 -10.01
N PRO A 438 -23.64 -19.06 -11.27
CA PRO A 438 -23.99 -18.22 -12.41
C PRO A 438 -25.35 -17.62 -12.12
N SER A 439 -25.40 -16.30 -11.91
CA SER A 439 -26.66 -15.64 -11.60
C SER A 439 -27.51 -15.67 -12.86
N GLU A 440 -28.78 -16.05 -12.72
CA GLU A 440 -29.77 -15.81 -13.78
C GLU A 440 -30.10 -14.31 -13.95
N THR A 441 -29.47 -13.45 -13.12
CA THR A 441 -29.68 -12.00 -13.08
C THR A 441 -28.57 -11.24 -13.80
N HIS A 442 -28.97 -10.12 -14.39
CA HIS A 442 -28.15 -9.09 -15.03
C HIS A 442 -27.39 -8.21 -14.04
N VAL A 443 -27.82 -8.20 -12.78
CA VAL A 443 -27.27 -7.38 -11.72
C VAL A 443 -26.74 -8.30 -10.63
N ASN A 444 -25.47 -8.14 -10.28
CA ASN A 444 -24.85 -8.83 -9.17
C ASN A 444 -24.32 -7.81 -8.16
N MET A 445 -24.73 -7.94 -6.91
CA MET A 445 -24.22 -7.10 -5.84
C MET A 445 -22.86 -7.62 -5.40
N LYS A 446 -21.80 -6.87 -5.74
CA LYS A 446 -20.41 -7.18 -5.40
C LYS A 446 -20.10 -6.81 -3.95
N GLN A 447 -20.57 -5.66 -3.49
CA GLN A 447 -20.19 -5.12 -2.19
C GLN A 447 -21.24 -4.14 -1.64
N ILE A 448 -21.36 -4.09 -0.31
CA ILE A 448 -22.07 -3.04 0.42
C ILE A 448 -21.05 -2.27 1.27
N VAL A 449 -21.07 -0.94 1.21
CA VAL A 449 -20.20 -0.05 1.99
C VAL A 449 -21.05 0.86 2.86
N PHE A 450 -20.85 0.88 4.18
CA PHE A 450 -21.68 1.62 5.13
C PHE A 450 -21.17 3.03 5.48
N LEU A 451 -21.02 3.97 4.53
CA LEU A 451 -20.50 5.34 4.78
C LEU A 451 -20.82 5.97 6.15
N VAL A 452 -22.01 5.75 6.70
CA VAL A 452 -22.33 5.92 8.13
C VAL A 452 -22.99 4.64 8.66
N GLU A 453 -22.31 3.93 9.57
CA GLU A 453 -22.83 2.71 10.19
C GLU A 453 -23.86 3.05 11.28
N PRO A 454 -25.10 2.52 11.21
CA PRO A 454 -26.08 2.72 12.26
C PRO A 454 -25.69 1.97 13.54
N PRO A 455 -25.98 2.50 14.75
CA PRO A 455 -25.80 1.75 16.00
C PRO A 455 -26.57 0.43 15.99
N ASN A 456 -26.10 -0.57 16.73
CA ASN A 456 -26.77 -1.87 16.86
C ASN A 456 -28.25 -1.69 17.23
N GLY A 457 -29.14 -2.28 16.43
CA GLY A 457 -30.59 -2.23 16.62
C GLY A 457 -31.27 -0.92 16.16
N ALA A 458 -30.54 0.02 15.56
CA ALA A 458 -31.14 1.23 15.00
C ALA A 458 -31.91 0.99 13.69
N ILE A 459 -31.60 -0.11 12.98
CA ILE A 459 -32.32 -0.61 11.80
C ILE A 459 -32.39 -2.14 11.86
N SER A 460 -33.50 -2.74 11.46
CA SER A 460 -33.60 -4.20 11.36
C SER A 460 -32.78 -4.73 10.19
N ALA A 461 -31.96 -5.75 10.42
CA ALA A 461 -31.19 -6.40 9.37
C ALA A 461 -32.07 -7.03 8.29
N SER A 462 -33.26 -7.55 8.66
CA SER A 462 -34.20 -8.14 7.70
C SER A 462 -34.82 -7.06 6.82
N GLU A 463 -35.29 -5.96 7.40
CA GLU A 463 -35.92 -4.85 6.67
C GLU A 463 -34.91 -4.18 5.74
N MET A 464 -33.66 -3.98 6.20
CA MET A 464 -32.58 -3.47 5.34
C MET A 464 -32.27 -4.42 4.19
N SER A 465 -32.22 -5.74 4.43
CA SER A 465 -31.99 -6.74 3.39
C SER A 465 -33.10 -6.75 2.36
N GLU A 466 -34.37 -6.67 2.79
CA GLU A 466 -35.54 -6.58 1.90
C GLU A 466 -35.52 -5.30 1.07
N TYR A 467 -35.16 -4.16 1.68
CA TYR A 467 -35.03 -2.89 0.98
C TYR A 467 -33.93 -2.94 -0.09
N ILE A 468 -32.75 -3.49 0.25
CA ILE A 468 -31.65 -3.68 -0.72
C ILE A 468 -32.09 -4.60 -1.86
N LYS A 469 -32.75 -5.73 -1.57
CA LYS A 469 -33.29 -6.62 -2.61
C LYS A 469 -34.27 -5.92 -3.53
N ALA A 470 -35.15 -5.08 -2.99
CA ALA A 470 -36.09 -4.30 -3.79
C ALA A 470 -35.37 -3.29 -4.70
N ILE A 471 -34.28 -2.66 -4.22
CA ILE A 471 -33.42 -1.80 -5.04
C ILE A 471 -32.79 -2.63 -6.17
N LEU A 472 -32.19 -3.78 -5.86
CA LEU A 472 -31.56 -4.65 -6.86
C LEU A 472 -32.55 -5.09 -7.94
N ASN A 473 -33.79 -5.45 -7.57
CA ASN A 473 -34.84 -5.80 -8.53
C ASN A 473 -35.21 -4.62 -9.45
N ILE A 474 -35.25 -3.39 -8.93
CA ILE A 474 -35.49 -2.21 -9.76
C ILE A 474 -34.34 -2.02 -10.75
N VAL A 475 -33.09 -2.16 -10.31
CA VAL A 475 -31.92 -2.04 -11.21
C VAL A 475 -31.96 -3.14 -12.26
N GLU A 476 -32.29 -4.38 -11.88
CA GLU A 476 -32.43 -5.52 -12.78
C GLU A 476 -33.46 -5.25 -13.89
N GLU A 477 -34.66 -4.81 -13.53
CA GLU A 477 -35.73 -4.50 -14.48
C GLU A 477 -35.41 -3.34 -15.44
N GLN A 478 -34.49 -2.45 -15.05
CA GLN A 478 -34.06 -1.31 -15.86
C GLN A 478 -32.74 -1.56 -16.60
N THR A 479 -32.05 -2.66 -16.28
CA THR A 479 -30.81 -3.05 -16.96
C THR A 479 -31.20 -3.79 -18.25
N PRO A 480 -30.77 -3.30 -19.44
CA PRO A 480 -31.14 -3.94 -20.70
C PRO A 480 -30.70 -5.39 -20.75
N VAL A 481 -31.54 -6.25 -21.34
CA VAL A 481 -31.22 -7.68 -21.53
C VAL A 481 -30.08 -7.88 -22.53
N GLN A 482 -29.90 -6.93 -23.45
CA GLN A 482 -28.81 -6.98 -24.43
C GLN A 482 -27.48 -6.55 -23.80
N PRO A 483 -26.33 -7.12 -24.23
CA PRO A 483 -25.01 -6.69 -23.78
C PRO A 483 -24.86 -5.18 -23.97
N LEU A 484 -24.60 -4.48 -22.85
CA LEU A 484 -24.21 -3.08 -22.93
C LEU A 484 -22.92 -3.03 -23.76
N PRO A 485 -22.83 -2.19 -24.81
CA PRO A 485 -21.61 -2.08 -25.59
C PRO A 485 -20.46 -1.72 -24.66
N ALA A 486 -19.43 -2.57 -24.66
CA ALA A 486 -18.20 -2.30 -23.95
C ALA A 486 -17.53 -1.07 -24.61
N PRO A 487 -17.00 -0.13 -23.81
CA PRO A 487 -16.21 0.95 -24.37
C PRO A 487 -15.01 0.38 -25.14
N PRO A 488 -14.55 1.05 -26.22
CA PRO A 488 -13.36 0.64 -26.95
C PRO A 488 -12.18 0.42 -25.99
N GLY A 489 -11.61 -0.79 -25.98
CA GLY A 489 -10.48 -1.16 -25.12
C GLY A 489 -10.83 -1.91 -23.81
N PHE A 490 -12.11 -2.16 -23.51
CA PHE A 490 -12.52 -2.95 -22.35
C PHE A 490 -12.95 -4.37 -22.75
N ASN A 491 -12.24 -5.40 -22.28
CA ASN A 491 -12.51 -6.81 -22.58
C ASN A 491 -13.47 -7.49 -21.57
N HIS A 492 -14.09 -6.74 -20.66
CA HIS A 492 -15.05 -7.30 -19.70
C HIS A 492 -16.50 -7.01 -20.11
N PRO A 493 -17.38 -8.02 -20.14
CA PRO A 493 -18.79 -7.85 -20.54
C PRO A 493 -19.67 -7.18 -19.46
N GLY A 494 -19.07 -6.55 -18.44
CA GLY A 494 -19.79 -5.97 -17.31
C GLY A 494 -19.39 -4.52 -17.01
N ARG A 495 -20.37 -3.69 -16.61
CA ARG A 495 -20.15 -2.35 -16.04
C ARG A 495 -20.27 -2.41 -14.53
N GLN A 496 -19.61 -1.50 -13.82
CA GLN A 496 -19.84 -1.36 -12.38
C GLN A 496 -20.72 -0.14 -12.12
N ALA A 497 -21.86 -0.34 -11.46
CA ALA A 497 -22.68 0.74 -10.95
C ALA A 497 -22.56 0.86 -9.43
N ILE A 498 -22.68 2.08 -8.92
CA ILE A 498 -22.67 2.39 -7.51
C ILE A 498 -23.94 3.15 -7.19
N ILE A 499 -24.73 2.63 -6.26
CA ILE A 499 -25.93 3.30 -5.74
C ILE A 499 -25.64 3.73 -4.31
N GLU A 500 -25.54 5.04 -4.08
CA GLU A 500 -25.41 5.62 -2.75
C GLU A 500 -26.78 6.01 -2.23
N PHE A 501 -27.12 5.63 -1.00
CA PHE A 501 -28.29 6.17 -0.33
C PHE A 501 -28.16 6.39 1.17
N GLN A 502 -29.01 7.27 1.72
CA GLN A 502 -29.10 7.61 3.14
C GLN A 502 -30.50 7.38 3.69
N LEU A 503 -30.57 6.86 4.91
CA LEU A 503 -31.77 6.69 5.71
C LEU A 503 -31.63 7.44 7.05
N PRO A 504 -32.68 8.11 7.57
CA PRO A 504 -33.95 8.35 6.90
C PRO A 504 -33.77 9.22 5.65
N LYS A 505 -34.73 9.15 4.72
CA LYS A 505 -34.67 9.89 3.45
C LYS A 505 -34.61 11.41 3.72
N CYS A 506 -33.62 12.08 3.16
CA CYS A 506 -33.42 13.53 3.20
C CYS A 506 -33.24 14.10 1.79
N GLU A 507 -33.00 15.40 1.61
CA GLU A 507 -32.64 15.91 0.28
C GLU A 507 -31.30 15.30 -0.19
N GLY A 508 -31.20 14.93 -1.48
CA GLY A 508 -29.98 14.33 -2.05
C GLY A 508 -29.62 12.95 -1.49
N TRP A 509 -30.56 12.28 -0.80
CA TRP A 509 -30.36 11.00 -0.12
C TRP A 509 -30.10 9.82 -1.04
N LEU A 510 -30.24 9.95 -2.37
CA LEU A 510 -30.07 8.87 -3.32
C LEU A 510 -29.27 9.39 -4.51
N LYS A 511 -28.21 8.67 -4.87
CA LYS A 511 -27.36 8.97 -6.02
C LYS A 511 -26.94 7.67 -6.70
N MET A 512 -26.68 7.74 -7.99
CA MET A 512 -26.18 6.60 -8.76
C MET A 512 -25.11 7.06 -9.75
N THR A 513 -24.03 6.30 -9.87
CA THR A 513 -23.02 6.43 -10.94
C THR A 513 -22.70 5.06 -11.52
N ALA A 514 -22.02 5.03 -12.67
CA ALA A 514 -21.43 3.81 -13.18
C ALA A 514 -20.09 4.09 -13.86
N TYR A 515 -19.18 3.12 -13.76
CA TYR A 515 -17.91 3.10 -14.46
C TYR A 515 -17.99 2.20 -15.69
N PRO A 516 -17.53 2.68 -16.87
CA PRO A 516 -16.99 4.03 -17.12
C PRO A 516 -18.05 5.11 -17.37
N CYS A 517 -19.30 4.75 -17.70
CA CYS A 517 -20.42 5.68 -17.83
C CYS A 517 -21.79 4.99 -17.65
N LEU A 518 -22.85 5.79 -17.54
CA LEU A 518 -24.24 5.34 -17.35
C LEU A 518 -25.01 5.11 -18.66
N ASP A 519 -24.36 5.16 -19.83
CA ASP A 519 -25.05 5.17 -21.12
C ASP A 519 -25.91 3.92 -21.36
N GLY A 520 -27.20 4.10 -21.62
CA GLY A 520 -28.14 2.99 -21.83
C GLY A 520 -28.77 2.42 -20.54
N ILE A 521 -28.46 3.01 -19.38
CA ILE A 521 -29.17 2.76 -18.12
C ILE A 521 -30.08 3.96 -17.85
N ASP A 522 -31.37 3.74 -17.65
CA ASP A 522 -32.31 4.81 -17.27
C ASP A 522 -32.20 5.12 -15.77
N VAL A 523 -31.16 5.88 -15.43
CA VAL A 523 -30.84 6.29 -14.05
C VAL A 523 -31.98 7.07 -13.42
N GLN A 524 -32.69 7.89 -14.22
CA GLN A 524 -33.80 8.70 -13.72
C GLN A 524 -34.97 7.80 -13.31
N SER A 525 -35.33 6.81 -14.14
CA SER A 525 -36.34 5.81 -13.81
C SER A 525 -35.94 4.99 -12.57
N ILE A 526 -34.70 4.49 -12.51
CA ILE A 526 -34.20 3.75 -11.32
C ILE A 526 -34.33 4.61 -10.07
N THR A 527 -33.82 5.85 -10.09
CA THR A 527 -33.83 6.76 -8.95
C THR A 527 -35.25 7.07 -8.50
N GLN A 528 -36.18 7.32 -9.44
CA GLN A 528 -37.58 7.58 -9.13
C GLN A 528 -38.27 6.38 -8.49
N ARG A 529 -38.03 5.17 -9.02
CA ARG A 529 -38.63 3.93 -8.51
C ARG A 529 -38.06 3.54 -7.14
N VAL A 530 -36.75 3.66 -6.96
CA VAL A 530 -36.12 3.46 -5.64
C VAL A 530 -36.66 4.49 -4.64
N ALA A 531 -36.87 5.74 -5.07
CA ALA A 531 -37.44 6.74 -4.19
C ALA A 531 -38.88 6.45 -3.75
N ALA A 532 -39.65 5.72 -4.55
CA ALA A 532 -41.00 5.26 -4.22
C ALA A 532 -41.04 4.04 -3.27
N LEU A 533 -39.92 3.33 -3.08
CA LEU A 533 -39.88 2.18 -2.16
C LEU A 533 -40.14 2.63 -0.70
N PRO A 534 -40.89 1.85 0.10
CA PRO A 534 -40.98 2.09 1.53
C PRO A 534 -39.60 1.87 2.16
N ALA A 535 -39.03 2.92 2.75
CA ALA A 535 -37.76 2.80 3.46
C ALA A 535 -37.96 2.07 4.80
N PRO A 536 -36.98 1.29 5.25
CA PRO A 536 -37.02 0.67 6.57
C PRO A 536 -37.02 1.75 7.65
N GLU A 537 -37.70 1.49 8.77
CA GLU A 537 -37.67 2.40 9.90
C GLU A 537 -36.25 2.44 10.48
N THR A 538 -35.75 3.65 10.69
CA THR A 538 -34.42 3.84 11.27
C THR A 538 -34.47 4.86 12.38
N ARG A 539 -33.79 4.54 13.49
CA ARG A 539 -33.66 5.41 14.66
C ARG A 539 -32.43 6.32 14.59
N SER A 540 -31.56 6.10 13.61
CA SER A 540 -30.34 6.87 13.39
C SER A 540 -30.10 7.13 11.90
N VAL A 541 -29.10 7.96 11.59
CA VAL A 541 -28.64 8.07 10.21
C VAL A 541 -27.87 6.81 9.84
N ALA A 542 -28.19 6.24 8.68
CA ALA A 542 -27.41 5.21 8.01
C ALA A 542 -27.15 5.69 6.58
N LYS A 543 -25.90 5.69 6.14
CA LYS A 543 -25.53 6.04 4.76
C LYS A 543 -24.75 4.88 4.18
N LEU A 544 -25.09 4.41 2.99
CA LEU A 544 -24.42 3.27 2.39
C LEU A 544 -24.35 3.34 0.87
N GLN A 545 -23.52 2.47 0.30
CA GLN A 545 -23.33 2.31 -1.12
C GLN A 545 -23.42 0.83 -1.51
N LEU A 546 -24.10 0.58 -2.63
CA LEU A 546 -24.21 -0.74 -3.25
C LEU A 546 -23.34 -0.73 -4.51
N TYR A 547 -22.33 -1.60 -4.54
CA TYR A 547 -21.53 -1.86 -5.73
C TYR A 547 -22.13 -3.02 -6.49
N LEU A 548 -22.49 -2.75 -7.74
CA LEU A 548 -23.20 -3.66 -8.61
C LEU A 548 -22.35 -3.92 -9.84
N ASP A 549 -22.09 -5.18 -10.16
CA ASP A 549 -21.67 -5.56 -11.49
C ASP A 549 -22.93 -5.75 -12.35
N LEU A 550 -22.96 -5.12 -13.51
CA LEU A 550 -24.07 -5.12 -14.47
C LEU A 550 -23.66 -5.82 -15.75
N TRP A 551 -24.38 -6.85 -16.18
CA TRP A 551 -24.10 -7.64 -17.39
C TRP A 551 -25.35 -7.89 -18.24
N GLY A 552 -25.17 -8.09 -19.55
CA GLY A 552 -26.23 -8.52 -20.47
C GLY A 552 -26.26 -10.03 -20.64
N TYR A 553 -27.26 -10.70 -20.07
CA TYR A 553 -27.57 -12.12 -20.26
C TYR A 553 -27.67 -12.50 -21.75
N GLN A 554 -26.91 -13.52 -22.15
CA GLN A 554 -27.20 -14.26 -23.38
C GLN A 554 -28.15 -15.41 -23.00
N GLY A 555 -29.41 -15.32 -23.42
CA GLY A 555 -30.41 -16.36 -23.20
C GLY A 555 -30.09 -17.70 -23.88
N PRO A 556 -30.99 -18.70 -23.82
CA PRO A 556 -30.71 -20.13 -24.06
C PRO A 556 -30.27 -20.55 -25.47
N ALA A 557 -29.89 -19.61 -26.35
CA ALA A 557 -29.46 -19.86 -27.72
C ALA A 557 -27.92 -19.80 -27.90
N ALA A 558 -27.13 -19.97 -26.83
CA ALA A 558 -25.71 -20.32 -26.97
C ALA A 558 -25.59 -21.82 -27.35
N GLN A 559 -26.14 -22.21 -28.50
CA GLN A 559 -25.65 -23.40 -29.19
C GLN A 559 -24.29 -23.03 -29.76
N PHE A 560 -23.26 -23.59 -29.15
CA PHE A 560 -21.92 -23.64 -29.73
C PHE A 560 -22.03 -24.16 -31.18
N SER A 561 -21.56 -23.35 -32.13
CA SER A 561 -21.10 -23.80 -33.45
C SER A 561 -19.62 -23.44 -33.58
#